data_AF-A0A293MKV6-F1
#
_entry.id   AF-A0A293MKV6-F1
#
_cell.length_a   1.000
_cell.length_b   1.000
_cell.length_c   1.000
_cell.angle_alpha   90.00
_cell.angle_beta   90.00
_cell.angle_gamma   90.00
#
_symmetry.space_group_name_H-M   'P 1'
#
loop_
_entity.id
_entity.type
_entity.pdbx_description
1 polymer ?
#
loop_
_entity_poly.entity_id
_entity_poly.type
_entity_poly.pdbx_seq_one_letter_code
_entity_poly.pdbx_strand_id
1 'polypeptide(L)'
;MLFSVFLDIMESNDDNGEIFYVQKQNSNFTEEFAALQADAEADVPWATTAFGRKPDAVNFWMGVGRAVTSMHRDHYENIYCVRAATYHRNLETGAFDIKRGAATVPWIPLDAANPDYEKYPEYECVSALRCTAGAGDVLYLPSLWFHHVRQSHACIAINYWYDMEFDIKYCYYKFLESIKRVRNDVCNP
;
A
#
# COMPACT_ATOMS: atom_id res chain seq x y z
N MET A 1 -0.54 2.50 -19.87
CA MET A 1 0.70 1.92 -20.44
C MET A 1 0.49 0.42 -20.60
N LEU A 2 1.10 -0.20 -21.62
CA LEU A 2 1.11 -1.66 -21.76
C LEU A 2 1.90 -2.30 -20.60
N PHE A 3 1.42 -3.42 -20.05
CA PHE A 3 2.19 -4.13 -19.03
C PHE A 3 3.53 -4.64 -19.59
N SER A 4 3.57 -5.06 -20.86
CA SER A 4 4.84 -5.42 -21.54
C SER A 4 5.84 -4.26 -21.58
N VAL A 5 5.38 -3.04 -21.91
CA VAL A 5 6.23 -1.84 -21.90
C VAL A 5 6.71 -1.53 -20.48
N PHE A 6 5.85 -1.71 -19.48
CA PHE A 6 6.26 -1.59 -18.07
C PHE A 6 7.37 -2.60 -17.73
N LEU A 7 7.24 -3.86 -18.15
CA LEU A 7 8.29 -4.88 -17.94
C LEU A 7 9.59 -4.53 -18.68
N ASP A 8 9.51 -4.02 -19.91
CA ASP A 8 10.69 -3.58 -20.66
C ASP A 8 11.45 -2.47 -19.89
N ILE A 9 10.74 -1.55 -19.23
CA ILE A 9 11.33 -0.52 -18.36
C ILE A 9 11.96 -1.11 -17.10
N MET A 10 11.31 -2.12 -16.50
CA MET A 10 11.85 -2.82 -15.33
C MET A 10 13.15 -3.56 -15.64
N GLU A 11 13.28 -4.13 -16.84
CA GLU A 11 14.48 -4.85 -17.30
C GLU A 11 15.61 -3.93 -17.76
N SER A 12 15.28 -2.81 -18.41
CA SER A 12 16.27 -1.95 -19.07
C SER A 12 17.21 -1.23 -18.09
N ASN A 13 16.85 -1.14 -16.81
CA ASN A 13 17.54 -0.32 -15.79
C ASN A 13 17.80 1.13 -16.25
N ASP A 14 17.04 1.61 -17.25
CA ASP A 14 17.30 2.91 -17.87
C ASP A 14 16.78 4.02 -16.97
N ASP A 15 17.71 4.75 -16.35
CA ASP A 15 17.40 5.79 -15.37
C ASP A 15 17.08 7.12 -16.06
N ASN A 16 15.98 7.14 -16.82
CA ASN A 16 15.42 8.38 -17.37
C ASN A 16 14.76 9.28 -16.29
N GLY A 17 14.97 8.98 -15.00
CA GLY A 17 14.42 9.73 -13.86
C GLY A 17 12.95 9.42 -13.54
N GLU A 18 12.24 8.69 -14.39
CA GLU A 18 10.85 8.29 -14.15
C GLU A 18 10.74 7.15 -13.12
N ILE A 19 9.62 7.11 -12.40
CA ILE A 19 9.32 6.11 -11.37
C ILE A 19 8.03 5.41 -11.75
N PHE A 20 8.13 4.12 -12.06
CA PHE A 20 6.98 3.29 -12.42
C PHE A 20 6.59 2.36 -11.28
N TYR A 21 5.29 2.33 -10.98
CA TYR A 21 4.73 1.55 -9.90
C TYR A 21 3.28 1.16 -10.19
N VAL A 22 3.03 -0.15 -10.30
CA VAL A 22 1.68 -0.73 -10.33
C VAL A 22 1.16 -0.75 -8.90
N GLN A 23 0.19 0.13 -8.61
CA GLN A 23 -0.29 0.39 -7.25
C GLN A 23 -1.80 0.68 -7.16
N LYS A 24 -2.59 0.29 -8.16
CA LYS A 24 -4.04 0.54 -8.13
C LYS A 24 -4.70 -0.35 -7.07
N GLN A 25 -5.16 0.28 -5.99
CA GLN A 25 -5.74 -0.38 -4.81
C GLN A 25 -7.28 -0.43 -4.89
N ASN A 26 -7.79 -1.10 -5.92
CA ASN A 26 -9.22 -1.33 -6.11
C ASN A 26 -9.41 -2.67 -6.84
N SER A 27 -8.92 -3.74 -6.22
CA SER A 27 -9.03 -5.10 -6.75
C SER A 27 -8.37 -5.29 -8.12
N ASN A 28 -7.27 -4.58 -8.41
CA ASN A 28 -6.63 -4.66 -9.72
C ASN A 28 -6.14 -6.07 -10.06
N PHE A 29 -5.84 -6.91 -9.07
CA PHE A 29 -5.46 -8.30 -9.33
C PHE A 29 -6.59 -9.08 -10.00
N THR A 30 -7.82 -8.89 -9.53
CA THR A 30 -8.97 -9.61 -10.09
C THR A 30 -9.50 -8.95 -11.36
N GLU A 31 -9.46 -7.62 -11.45
CA GLU A 31 -10.01 -6.86 -12.58
C GLU A 31 -9.07 -6.76 -13.79
N GLU A 32 -7.76 -6.59 -13.56
CA GLU A 32 -6.79 -6.22 -14.60
C GLU A 32 -5.78 -7.33 -14.88
N PHE A 33 -5.49 -8.17 -13.89
CA PHE A 33 -4.49 -9.23 -13.96
C PHE A 33 -5.11 -10.63 -13.85
N ALA A 34 -6.30 -10.81 -14.45
CA ALA A 34 -7.05 -12.06 -14.36
C ALA A 34 -6.26 -13.31 -14.79
N ALA A 35 -5.32 -13.17 -15.73
CA ALA A 35 -4.44 -14.25 -16.16
C ALA A 35 -3.53 -14.78 -15.03
N LEU A 36 -3.22 -13.97 -14.02
CA LEU A 36 -2.37 -14.33 -12.87
C LEU A 36 -3.18 -14.92 -11.71
N GLN A 37 -4.52 -14.89 -11.75
CA GLN A 37 -5.36 -15.41 -10.66
C GLN A 37 -5.20 -16.92 -10.45
N ALA A 38 -4.74 -17.67 -11.46
CA ALA A 38 -4.44 -19.09 -11.28
C ALA A 38 -3.23 -19.34 -10.36
N ASP A 39 -2.36 -18.32 -10.20
CA ASP A 39 -1.08 -18.43 -9.48
C ASP A 39 -1.16 -17.89 -8.05
N ALA A 40 -2.31 -17.37 -7.63
CA ALA A 40 -2.55 -16.93 -6.26
C ALA A 40 -3.97 -17.27 -5.81
N GLU A 41 -4.14 -17.49 -4.52
CA GLU A 41 -5.47 -17.73 -3.96
C GLU A 41 -6.34 -16.46 -4.05
N ALA A 42 -7.66 -16.63 -4.18
CA ALA A 42 -8.59 -15.50 -4.20
C ALA A 42 -8.78 -14.85 -2.82
N ASP A 43 -8.43 -15.56 -1.76
CA ASP A 43 -8.42 -15.10 -0.38
C ASP A 43 -7.34 -15.84 0.42
N VAL A 44 -7.21 -15.51 1.71
CA VAL A 44 -6.30 -16.21 2.62
C VAL A 44 -7.16 -17.00 3.62
N PRO A 45 -7.30 -18.33 3.49
CA PRO A 45 -8.34 -19.10 4.18
C PRO A 45 -8.35 -18.94 5.70
N TRP A 46 -7.17 -18.92 6.33
CA TRP A 46 -7.05 -18.71 7.77
C TRP A 46 -7.46 -17.30 8.19
N ALA A 47 -7.17 -16.28 7.36
CA ALA A 47 -7.53 -14.89 7.64
C ALA A 47 -9.03 -14.68 7.43
N THR A 48 -9.59 -15.21 6.35
CA THR A 48 -11.04 -15.24 6.10
C THR A 48 -11.80 -15.87 7.27
N THR A 49 -11.27 -16.98 7.80
CA THR A 49 -11.86 -17.63 8.98
C THR A 49 -11.74 -16.74 10.22
N ALA A 50 -10.58 -16.14 10.46
CA ALA A 50 -10.34 -15.29 11.62
C ALA A 50 -11.16 -14.00 11.61
N PHE A 51 -11.31 -13.35 10.46
CA PHE A 51 -12.07 -12.11 10.29
C PHE A 51 -13.57 -12.33 10.01
N GLY A 52 -13.97 -13.58 9.79
CA GLY A 52 -15.36 -13.96 9.51
C GLY A 52 -15.91 -13.39 8.20
N ARG A 53 -15.04 -12.94 7.29
CA ARG A 53 -15.42 -12.31 6.01
C ARG A 53 -14.37 -12.57 4.93
N LYS A 54 -14.77 -12.50 3.67
CA LYS A 54 -13.87 -12.52 2.51
C LYS A 54 -13.21 -11.15 2.33
N PRO A 55 -12.09 -11.05 1.60
CA PRO A 55 -11.49 -9.76 1.31
C PRO A 55 -12.40 -8.92 0.40
N ASP A 56 -12.44 -7.62 0.66
CA ASP A 56 -13.12 -6.60 -0.16
C ASP A 56 -12.31 -6.33 -1.44
N ALA A 57 -10.98 -6.41 -1.32
CA ALA A 57 -10.07 -6.22 -2.43
C ALA A 57 -8.84 -7.12 -2.37
N VAL A 58 -8.38 -7.51 -3.56
CA VAL A 58 -7.10 -8.19 -3.78
C VAL A 58 -6.29 -7.38 -4.76
N ASN A 59 -5.15 -6.85 -4.31
CA ASN A 59 -4.34 -5.96 -5.15
C ASN A 59 -2.98 -6.57 -5.50
N PHE A 60 -2.57 -6.34 -6.74
CA PHE A 60 -1.28 -6.66 -7.29
C PHE A 60 -0.38 -5.43 -7.28
N TRP A 61 0.85 -5.64 -6.83
CA TRP A 61 1.88 -4.63 -6.70
C TRP A 61 3.14 -5.04 -7.46
N MET A 62 3.68 -4.11 -8.25
CA MET A 62 4.99 -4.26 -8.88
C MET A 62 5.62 -2.90 -9.15
N GLY A 63 6.88 -2.70 -8.78
CA GLY A 63 7.52 -1.40 -8.96
C GLY A 63 9.04 -1.41 -8.93
N VAL A 64 9.61 -0.27 -9.33
CA VAL A 64 11.05 0.01 -9.21
C VAL A 64 11.45 0.26 -7.75
N GLY A 65 12.73 0.07 -7.41
CA GLY A 65 13.21 0.24 -6.03
C GLY A 65 13.11 1.67 -5.48
N ARG A 66 12.94 2.66 -6.36
CA ARG A 66 12.69 4.07 -6.01
C ARG A 66 11.22 4.37 -5.72
N ALA A 67 10.30 3.47 -6.06
CA ALA A 67 8.89 3.67 -5.77
C ALA A 67 8.64 3.47 -4.28
N VAL A 68 8.21 4.53 -3.62
CA VAL A 68 7.96 4.58 -2.17
C VAL A 68 6.50 4.92 -1.94
N THR A 69 5.84 4.16 -1.08
CA THR A 69 4.49 4.51 -0.59
C THR A 69 4.66 5.35 0.66
N SER A 70 4.28 6.63 0.57
CA SER A 70 4.42 7.59 1.68
C SER A 70 3.60 7.17 2.90
N MET A 71 3.91 7.74 4.06
CA MET A 71 3.24 7.43 5.32
C MET A 71 1.72 7.64 5.23
N HIS A 72 0.96 6.60 5.52
CA HIS A 72 -0.51 6.65 5.57
C HIS A 72 -1.05 5.51 6.44
N ARG A 73 -2.36 5.38 6.51
CA ARG A 73 -3.07 4.29 7.20
C ARG A 73 -4.33 3.94 6.41
N ASP A 74 -4.78 2.70 6.57
CA ASP A 74 -6.00 2.20 5.94
C ASP A 74 -7.02 1.77 6.99
N HIS A 75 -8.29 1.71 6.58
CA HIS A 75 -9.38 1.14 7.38
C HIS A 75 -9.58 -0.35 7.08
N TYR A 76 -8.49 -1.06 6.78
CA TYR A 76 -8.51 -2.47 6.38
C TYR A 76 -7.54 -3.28 7.23
N GLU A 77 -7.93 -4.50 7.56
CA GLU A 77 -6.99 -5.54 7.97
C GLU A 77 -6.24 -6.03 6.72
N ASN A 78 -4.94 -5.81 6.67
CA ASN A 78 -4.15 -6.00 5.46
C ASN A 78 -3.22 -7.21 5.60
N ILE A 79 -3.46 -8.24 4.77
CA ILE A 79 -2.56 -9.39 4.64
C ILE A 79 -1.68 -9.16 3.40
N TYR A 80 -0.41 -8.83 3.63
CA TYR A 80 0.55 -8.46 2.58
C TYR A 80 1.52 -9.62 2.30
N CYS A 81 1.46 -10.18 1.09
CA CYS A 81 2.23 -11.36 0.70
C CYS A 81 3.28 -10.98 -0.34
N VAL A 82 4.56 -11.20 -0.04
CA VAL A 82 5.65 -10.96 -1.00
C VAL A 82 5.93 -12.24 -1.79
N ARG A 83 6.07 -12.14 -3.10
CA ARG A 83 6.31 -13.28 -3.99
C ARG A 83 7.66 -13.15 -4.69
N ALA A 84 8.42 -14.24 -4.72
CA ALA A 84 9.44 -14.40 -5.75
C ALA A 84 8.70 -14.66 -7.05
N ALA A 85 8.98 -13.87 -8.09
CA ALA A 85 8.27 -13.97 -9.34
C ALA A 85 9.24 -14.25 -10.49
N THR A 86 8.82 -15.14 -11.38
CA THR A 86 9.39 -15.39 -12.70
C THR A 86 8.22 -15.28 -13.67
N TYR A 87 8.26 -14.33 -14.61
CA TYR A 87 7.15 -14.10 -15.54
C TYR A 87 7.46 -14.67 -16.94
N HIS A 88 6.40 -15.03 -17.67
CA HIS A 88 6.46 -15.45 -19.06
C HIS A 88 5.61 -14.49 -19.95
N ARG A 89 6.16 -14.08 -21.09
CA ARG A 89 5.66 -12.98 -21.93
C ARG A 89 4.63 -13.44 -22.98
N ASN A 90 3.52 -12.71 -23.10
CA ASN A 90 2.59 -12.73 -24.25
C ASN A 90 2.24 -11.27 -24.64
N LEU A 91 2.08 -10.98 -25.94
CA LEU A 91 2.38 -9.67 -26.57
C LEU A 91 1.17 -8.82 -27.04
N GLU A 92 -0.08 -9.23 -26.87
CA GLU A 92 -1.13 -8.77 -27.82
C GLU A 92 -2.07 -7.59 -27.48
N THR A 93 -2.30 -7.08 -26.24
CA THR A 93 -3.57 -6.30 -26.03
C THR A 93 -3.65 -5.03 -25.17
N GLY A 94 -2.63 -4.53 -24.48
CA GLY A 94 -2.90 -3.59 -23.36
C GLY A 94 -3.24 -2.10 -23.65
N ALA A 95 -4.29 -1.61 -23.01
CA ALA A 95 -4.56 -0.18 -22.83
C ALA A 95 -5.21 0.10 -21.46
N PHE A 96 -4.90 1.26 -20.87
CA PHE A 96 -5.49 1.75 -19.60
C PHE A 96 -5.61 3.29 -19.64
N ASP A 97 -6.68 3.81 -19.01
CA ASP A 97 -7.03 5.23 -18.98
C ASP A 97 -7.09 5.75 -17.52
N ILE A 98 -6.62 6.98 -17.27
CA ILE A 98 -6.42 7.55 -15.94
C ILE A 98 -7.39 8.73 -15.73
N LYS A 99 -8.26 8.64 -14.73
CA LYS A 99 -9.10 9.77 -14.28
C LYS A 99 -8.54 10.39 -13.00
N ARG A 100 -8.37 11.72 -12.98
CA ARG A 100 -7.90 12.48 -11.82
C ARG A 100 -9.09 13.07 -11.05
N GLY A 101 -9.13 12.88 -9.73
CA GLY A 101 -10.12 13.47 -8.82
C GLY A 101 -9.71 14.87 -8.32
N ALA A 102 -10.69 15.74 -8.05
CA ALA A 102 -10.51 17.17 -7.80
C ALA A 102 -10.65 17.62 -6.33
N ALA A 103 -10.72 16.69 -5.37
CA ALA A 103 -10.91 17.03 -3.95
C ALA A 103 -9.56 17.15 -3.21
N THR A 104 -9.46 18.10 -2.28
CA THR A 104 -8.34 18.19 -1.33
C THR A 104 -8.47 17.07 -0.29
N VAL A 105 -7.40 16.30 -0.10
CA VAL A 105 -7.35 15.15 0.81
C VAL A 105 -6.35 15.43 1.93
N PRO A 106 -6.71 15.26 3.21
CA PRO A 106 -5.75 15.32 4.31
C PRO A 106 -4.64 14.26 4.12
N TRP A 107 -3.38 14.69 4.12
CA TRP A 107 -2.23 13.79 3.94
C TRP A 107 -1.11 14.10 4.93
N ILE A 108 -0.27 13.11 5.24
CA ILE A 108 0.88 13.28 6.12
C ILE A 108 2.04 13.85 5.30
N PRO A 109 2.51 15.08 5.59
CA PRO A 109 3.55 15.74 4.80
C PRO A 109 4.98 15.31 5.20
N LEU A 110 5.13 14.58 6.31
CA LEU A 110 6.42 14.15 6.84
C LEU A 110 6.93 12.90 6.09
N ASP A 111 8.18 12.98 5.62
CA ASP A 111 8.93 11.81 5.16
C ASP A 111 9.44 11.03 6.38
N ALA A 112 8.89 9.84 6.62
CA ALA A 112 9.31 9.02 7.75
C ALA A 112 10.71 8.40 7.58
N ALA A 113 11.26 8.36 6.37
CA ALA A 113 12.61 7.88 6.11
C ALA A 113 13.67 8.96 6.36
N ASN A 114 13.31 10.23 6.20
CA ASN A 114 14.16 11.39 6.47
C ASN A 114 13.34 12.55 7.09
N PRO A 115 12.89 12.40 8.35
CA PRO A 115 12.02 13.37 9.00
C PRO A 115 12.73 14.71 9.24
N ASP A 116 12.05 15.80 8.87
CA ASP A 116 12.45 17.16 9.21
C ASP A 116 11.97 17.49 10.64
N TYR A 117 12.87 17.30 11.61
CA TYR A 117 12.58 17.54 13.02
C TYR A 117 12.52 19.03 13.39
N GLU A 118 13.08 19.93 12.57
CA GLU A 118 12.91 21.36 12.78
C GLU A 118 11.45 21.76 12.51
N LYS A 119 10.87 21.17 11.45
CA LYS A 119 9.47 21.41 11.07
C LYS A 119 8.46 20.57 11.86
N TYR A 120 8.84 19.35 12.28
CA TYR A 120 7.98 18.40 12.98
C TYR A 120 8.67 17.81 14.24
N PRO A 121 9.02 18.64 15.23
CA PRO A 121 9.83 18.21 16.38
C PRO A 121 9.16 17.12 17.22
N GLU A 122 7.83 17.11 17.28
CA GLU A 122 7.04 16.13 18.02
C GLU A 122 7.21 14.69 17.47
N TYR A 123 7.68 14.55 16.23
CA TYR A 123 7.96 13.26 15.63
C TYR A 123 9.16 12.55 16.27
N GLU A 124 10.06 13.27 16.95
CA GLU A 124 11.17 12.66 17.72
C GLU A 124 10.67 11.71 18.81
N CYS A 125 9.46 11.92 19.32
CA CYS A 125 8.86 11.07 20.35
C CYS A 125 8.25 9.77 19.78
N VAL A 126 8.24 9.60 18.45
CA VAL A 126 7.65 8.42 17.80
C VAL A 126 8.64 7.27 17.76
N SER A 127 8.24 6.12 18.30
CA SER A 127 8.99 4.88 18.18
C SER A 127 8.50 4.10 16.96
N ALA A 128 9.32 4.06 15.91
CA ALA A 128 9.00 3.33 14.68
C ALA A 128 9.36 1.84 14.79
N LEU A 129 8.45 0.98 14.35
CA LEU A 129 8.72 -0.45 14.12
C LEU A 129 9.17 -0.65 12.67
N ARG A 130 10.30 -1.34 12.46
CA ARG A 130 10.84 -1.65 11.13
C ARG A 130 10.91 -3.17 10.95
N CYS A 131 10.33 -3.65 9.86
CA CYS A 131 10.42 -5.05 9.44
C CYS A 131 10.71 -5.13 7.93
N THR A 132 11.21 -6.28 7.49
CA THR A 132 11.44 -6.60 6.08
C THR A 132 10.76 -7.93 5.79
N ALA A 133 9.89 -7.97 4.78
CA ALA A 133 9.28 -9.20 4.27
C ALA A 133 10.00 -9.62 2.99
N GLY A 134 10.56 -10.83 2.98
CA GLY A 134 11.16 -11.47 1.83
C GLY A 134 10.15 -12.30 1.03
N ALA A 135 10.60 -12.84 -0.10
CA ALA A 135 9.77 -13.73 -0.91
C ALA A 135 9.28 -14.94 -0.10
N GLY A 136 7.97 -15.17 -0.12
CA GLY A 136 7.31 -16.23 0.65
C GLY A 136 6.79 -15.77 2.01
N ASP A 137 7.24 -14.61 2.51
CA ASP A 137 6.75 -14.07 3.78
C ASP A 137 5.35 -13.45 3.63
N VAL A 138 4.64 -13.45 4.75
CA VAL A 138 3.34 -12.80 4.90
C VAL A 138 3.41 -11.85 6.08
N LEU A 139 3.12 -10.58 5.82
CA LEU A 139 2.98 -9.55 6.84
C LEU A 139 1.50 -9.30 7.09
N TYR A 140 1.05 -9.47 8.33
CA TYR A 140 -0.20 -8.89 8.78
C TYR A 140 0.05 -7.46 9.24
N LEU A 141 -0.55 -6.51 8.54
CA LEU A 141 -0.55 -5.09 8.89
C LEU A 141 -1.95 -4.71 9.41
N PRO A 142 -2.11 -4.45 10.71
CA PRO A 142 -3.42 -4.21 11.31
C PRO A 142 -4.05 -2.90 10.83
N SER A 143 -5.38 -2.84 10.90
CA SER A 143 -6.14 -1.63 10.59
C SER A 143 -5.67 -0.41 11.39
N LEU A 144 -5.71 0.76 10.74
CA LEU A 144 -5.30 2.06 11.27
C LEU A 144 -3.81 2.22 11.60
N TRP A 145 -2.97 1.21 11.37
CA TRP A 145 -1.53 1.34 11.56
C TRP A 145 -0.91 2.26 10.51
N PHE A 146 -0.15 3.24 10.99
CA PHE A 146 0.64 4.11 10.13
C PHE A 146 1.81 3.32 9.55
N HIS A 147 1.93 3.32 8.23
CA HIS A 147 2.96 2.57 7.53
C HIS A 147 3.54 3.33 6.34
N HIS A 148 4.83 3.10 6.11
CA HIS A 148 5.61 3.65 5.01
C HIS A 148 6.39 2.49 4.37
N VAL A 149 6.20 2.28 3.07
CA VAL A 149 6.69 1.08 2.39
C VAL A 149 7.75 1.42 1.36
N ARG A 150 8.87 0.69 1.44
CA ARG A 150 9.92 0.65 0.42
C ARG A 150 10.02 -0.78 -0.09
N GLN A 151 10.48 -0.92 -1.33
CA GLN A 151 10.60 -2.20 -2.00
C GLN A 151 11.93 -2.32 -2.75
N SER A 152 12.38 -3.54 -2.99
CA SER A 152 13.47 -3.80 -3.93
C SER A 152 13.00 -3.54 -5.36
N HIS A 153 13.95 -3.35 -6.28
CA HIS A 153 13.63 -3.27 -7.71
C HIS A 153 12.92 -4.55 -8.18
N ALA A 154 11.85 -4.39 -8.97
CA ALA A 154 11.02 -5.47 -9.46
C ALA A 154 10.42 -6.36 -8.36
N CYS A 155 10.18 -5.79 -7.17
CA CYS A 155 9.41 -6.47 -6.14
C CYS A 155 8.00 -6.77 -6.66
N ILE A 156 7.49 -7.98 -6.42
CA ILE A 156 6.12 -8.37 -6.69
C ILE A 156 5.45 -8.77 -5.38
N ALA A 157 4.27 -8.22 -5.14
CA ALA A 157 3.47 -8.55 -3.97
C ALA A 157 1.98 -8.59 -4.31
N ILE A 158 1.25 -9.37 -3.52
CA ILE A 158 -0.21 -9.42 -3.54
C ILE A 158 -0.67 -9.11 -2.12
N ASN A 159 -1.65 -8.23 -1.98
CA ASN A 159 -2.25 -7.97 -0.68
C ASN A 159 -3.77 -8.19 -0.70
N TYR A 160 -4.30 -8.63 0.44
CA TYR A 160 -5.72 -8.90 0.65
C TYR A 160 -6.23 -7.94 1.72
N TRP A 161 -7.21 -7.14 1.36
CA TRP A 161 -7.85 -6.17 2.26
C TRP A 161 -9.19 -6.70 2.74
N TYR A 162 -9.32 -6.84 4.05
CA TYR A 162 -10.56 -7.18 4.73
C TYR A 162 -11.04 -5.94 5.46
N ASP A 163 -12.28 -5.49 5.22
CA ASP A 163 -12.79 -4.29 5.90
C ASP A 163 -12.67 -4.45 7.42
N MET A 164 -12.22 -3.40 8.11
CA MET A 164 -12.01 -3.47 9.54
C MET A 164 -13.35 -3.61 10.30
N GLU A 165 -13.27 -4.04 11.55
CA GLU A 165 -14.41 -3.91 12.46
C GLU A 165 -14.44 -2.51 13.06
N PHE A 166 -15.54 -1.78 12.83
CA PHE A 166 -15.80 -0.45 13.40
C PHE A 166 -16.29 -0.54 14.84
N ASP A 167 -15.42 -1.08 15.71
CA ASP A 167 -15.71 -1.31 17.11
C ASP A 167 -15.19 -0.19 18.02
N ILE A 168 -15.06 -0.47 19.32
CA ILE A 168 -14.58 0.49 20.30
C ILE A 168 -13.17 1.04 19.98
N LYS A 169 -12.31 0.27 19.29
CA LYS A 169 -10.97 0.72 18.89
C LYS A 169 -11.07 1.89 17.92
N TYR A 170 -11.97 1.79 16.94
CA TYR A 170 -12.23 2.87 15.99
C TYR A 170 -12.80 4.11 16.69
N CYS A 171 -13.76 3.93 17.60
CA CYS A 171 -14.31 5.03 18.39
C CYS A 171 -13.22 5.78 19.18
N TYR A 172 -12.33 5.05 19.87
CA TYR A 172 -11.19 5.66 20.57
C TYR A 172 -10.23 6.35 19.61
N TYR A 173 -9.95 5.76 18.46
CA TYR A 173 -9.10 6.39 17.45
C TYR A 173 -9.68 7.74 16.99
N LYS A 174 -10.97 7.79 16.66
CA LYS A 174 -11.65 9.02 16.24
C LYS A 174 -11.71 10.07 17.36
N PHE A 175 -11.87 9.65 18.60
CA PHE A 175 -11.79 10.52 19.76
C PHE A 175 -10.39 11.12 19.93
N LEU A 176 -9.33 10.32 19.78
CA LEU A 176 -7.94 10.82 19.82
C LEU A 176 -7.66 11.79 18.67
N GLU A 177 -8.17 11.52 17.46
CA GLU A 177 -8.04 12.41 16.32
C GLU A 177 -8.75 13.76 16.55
N SER A 178 -9.95 13.73 17.16
CA SER A 178 -10.71 14.97 17.44
C SER A 178 -10.05 15.82 18.51
N ILE A 179 -9.51 15.23 19.58
CA ILE A 179 -8.81 15.98 20.64
C ILE A 179 -7.57 16.70 20.08
N LYS A 180 -6.80 16.06 19.21
CA LYS A 180 -5.62 16.68 18.59
C LYS A 180 -5.98 17.94 17.79
N ARG A 181 -7.12 17.94 17.09
CA ARG A 181 -7.60 19.11 16.34
C ARG A 181 -7.96 20.26 17.28
N VAL A 182 -8.72 19.97 18.35
CA VAL A 182 -9.11 20.99 19.35
C VAL A 182 -7.90 21.63 20.02
N ARG A 183 -6.85 20.86 20.33
CA ARG A 183 -5.60 21.42 20.89
C ARG A 183 -4.96 22.45 19.95
N ASN A 184 -4.92 22.17 18.65
CA ASN A 184 -4.28 23.06 17.68
C ASN A 184 -5.10 24.34 17.45
N ASP A 185 -6.42 24.25 17.45
CA ASP A 185 -7.32 25.41 17.27
C ASP A 185 -7.30 26.37 18.48
N VAL A 186 -7.03 25.86 19.68
CA VAL A 186 -6.96 26.68 20.91
C VAL A 186 -5.56 27.29 21.13
N CYS A 187 -4.50 26.62 20.66
CA CYS A 187 -3.11 27.05 20.87
C CYS A 187 -2.51 27.88 19.71
N ASN A 188 -3.14 27.89 18.53
CA ASN A 188 -2.81 28.77 17.40
C ASN A 188 -4.10 29.41 16.85
N PRO A 189 -4.65 30.44 17.53
CA PRO A 189 -5.85 31.14 17.07
C PRO A 189 -5.62 31.96 15.80
#